data_AF-A0A251WYP3-F1
#
_entry.id   AF-A0A251WYP3-F1
#
_cell.length_a   1.000
_cell.length_b   1.000
_cell.length_c   1.000
_cell.angle_alpha   90.00
_cell.angle_beta   90.00
_cell.angle_gamma   90.00
#
_symmetry.space_group_name_H-M   'P 1'
#
loop_
_entity.id
_entity.type
_entity.pdbx_description
1 polymer ?
#
loop_
_entity_poly.entity_id
_entity_poly.type
_entity_poly.pdbx_seq_one_letter_code
_entity_poly.pdbx_strand_id
1 'polypeptide(L)'
;MKKIACFAVVLLLSACMSSEMSPELEANIARNAVVAENATMVQSAAGPMRINVNNSGVIAMVTGVPGVTTVAQMESAVAAHTGCSAQAATNITQLMGIDKTTPVSDGHYRQFGGAIPIRLSC
;
A
#
# COMPACT_ATOMS: atom_id res chain seq x y z
N MET A 1 -45.41 40.24 2.77
CA MET A 1 -43.93 40.27 2.65
C MET A 1 -43.40 38.89 3.03
N LYS A 2 -42.44 38.33 2.24
CA LYS A 2 -41.65 37.07 2.39
C LYS A 2 -42.47 35.74 2.34
N LYS A 3 -42.45 34.85 1.33
CA LYS A 3 -41.45 34.07 0.52
C LYS A 3 -40.78 32.87 1.24
N ILE A 4 -40.99 31.67 0.64
CA ILE A 4 -40.07 30.49 0.47
C ILE A 4 -39.92 29.56 1.70
N ALA A 5 -39.85 28.21 1.64
CA ALA A 5 -40.10 27.16 0.63
C ALA A 5 -40.04 25.77 1.33
N CYS A 6 -40.57 24.73 0.67
CA CYS A 6 -40.27 23.31 0.95
C CYS A 6 -38.77 23.03 1.00
N PHE A 7 -38.30 22.21 1.95
CA PHE A 7 -37.20 21.28 1.71
C PHE A 7 -37.34 20.04 2.57
N ALA A 8 -37.64 18.93 1.90
CA ALA A 8 -37.53 17.58 2.43
C ALA A 8 -36.05 17.28 2.70
N VAL A 9 -35.69 17.01 3.96
CA VAL A 9 -34.36 16.48 4.29
C VAL A 9 -34.50 14.97 4.31
N VAL A 10 -34.17 14.37 3.16
CA VAL A 10 -33.84 12.95 3.03
C VAL A 10 -32.60 12.72 3.87
N LEU A 11 -32.76 12.06 5.03
CA LEU A 11 -31.66 11.48 5.79
C LEU A 11 -31.09 10.32 4.97
N LEU A 12 -30.13 10.67 4.10
CA LEU A 12 -29.31 9.72 3.37
C LEU A 12 -28.56 8.85 4.36
N LEU A 13 -28.84 7.56 4.30
CA LEU A 13 -28.03 6.50 4.88
C LEU A 13 -26.61 6.58 4.30
N SER A 14 -25.72 7.32 4.95
CA SER A 14 -24.28 7.11 4.80
C SER A 14 -23.89 5.93 5.69
N ALA A 15 -24.33 4.73 5.29
CA ALA A 15 -23.61 3.52 5.63
C ALA A 15 -22.23 3.67 4.98
N CYS A 16 -21.21 4.01 5.77
CA CYS A 16 -19.83 3.75 5.42
C CYS A 16 -19.72 2.25 5.17
N MET A 17 -19.89 1.83 3.91
CA MET A 17 -19.34 0.57 3.45
C MET A 17 -17.83 0.73 3.54
N SER A 18 -17.26 0.41 4.69
CA SER A 18 -15.90 -0.10 4.72
C SER A 18 -15.96 -1.40 3.93
N SER A 19 -15.61 -1.32 2.65
CA SER A 19 -15.32 -2.49 1.83
C SER A 19 -14.07 -3.14 2.42
N GLU A 20 -14.26 -3.90 3.49
CA GLU A 20 -13.22 -4.73 4.07
C GLU A 20 -12.82 -5.73 2.99
N MET A 21 -11.67 -5.46 2.37
CA MET A 21 -11.12 -6.30 1.32
C MET A 21 -10.91 -7.69 1.92
N SER A 22 -11.54 -8.71 1.36
CA SER A 22 -11.38 -10.08 1.84
C SER A 22 -9.88 -10.45 1.84
N PRO A 23 -9.35 -11.07 2.90
CA PRO A 23 -7.95 -11.45 2.99
C PRO A 23 -7.52 -12.40 1.86
N GLU A 24 -8.46 -13.15 1.28
CA GLU A 24 -8.20 -13.97 0.09
C GLU A 24 -8.01 -13.13 -1.18
N LEU A 25 -8.79 -12.06 -1.31
CA LEU A 25 -8.66 -11.11 -2.42
C LEU A 25 -7.34 -10.34 -2.30
N GLU A 26 -6.94 -9.95 -1.10
CA GLU A 26 -5.62 -9.34 -0.87
C GLU A 26 -4.48 -10.29 -1.19
N ALA A 27 -4.56 -11.55 -0.75
CA ALA A 27 -3.55 -12.55 -1.03
C ALA A 27 -3.50 -12.91 -2.52
N ASN A 28 -4.63 -12.86 -3.23
CA ASN A 28 -4.69 -13.10 -4.68
C ASN A 28 -4.23 -11.89 -5.48
N ILE A 29 -4.52 -10.66 -5.06
CA ILE A 29 -3.97 -9.44 -5.68
C ILE A 29 -2.45 -9.40 -5.44
N ALA A 30 -1.97 -9.68 -4.22
CA ALA A 30 -0.54 -9.75 -3.96
C ALA A 30 0.16 -10.84 -4.79
N ARG A 31 -0.49 -11.99 -5.01
CA ARG A 31 0.02 -13.08 -5.87
C ARG A 31 -0.08 -12.77 -7.36
N ASN A 32 -1.08 -12.02 -7.80
CA ASN A 32 -1.34 -11.69 -9.21
C ASN A 32 -0.91 -10.27 -9.62
N ALA A 33 -0.35 -9.46 -8.71
CA ALA A 33 0.20 -8.12 -9.01
C ALA A 33 1.48 -8.16 -9.85
N VAL A 34 1.80 -9.31 -10.47
CA VAL A 34 2.74 -9.40 -11.57
C VAL A 34 2.05 -8.92 -12.84
N VAL A 35 1.96 -7.60 -13.01
CA VAL A 35 2.32 -6.81 -14.20
C VAL A 35 2.04 -5.38 -13.78
N ALA A 36 3.07 -4.62 -13.46
CA ALA A 36 2.90 -3.19 -13.37
C ALA A 36 3.94 -2.56 -14.30
N GLU A 37 3.39 -1.92 -15.35
CA GLU A 37 4.08 -1.39 -16.51
C GLU A 37 4.80 -0.07 -16.20
N ASN A 38 4.82 0.37 -14.94
CA ASN A 38 5.34 1.68 -14.54
C ASN A 38 6.18 1.62 -13.26
N ALA A 39 7.17 0.71 -13.25
CA ALA A 39 8.14 0.64 -12.17
C ALA A 39 8.95 1.94 -12.11
N THR A 40 8.79 2.70 -11.03
CA THR A 40 9.53 3.95 -10.80
C THR A 40 10.67 3.70 -9.83
N MET A 41 11.85 4.20 -10.17
CA MET A 41 13.00 4.20 -9.27
C MET A 41 12.96 5.46 -8.41
N VAL A 42 12.91 5.29 -7.09
CA VAL A 42 12.91 6.36 -6.10
C VAL A 42 14.17 6.26 -5.26
N GLN A 43 14.87 7.37 -5.09
CA GLN A 43 16.01 7.45 -4.20
C GLN A 43 15.54 7.70 -2.76
N SER A 44 15.99 6.88 -1.82
CA SER A 44 15.79 7.11 -0.39
C SER A 44 17.10 7.16 0.37
N ALA A 45 17.01 7.47 1.67
CA ALA A 45 18.15 7.43 2.59
C ALA A 45 18.79 6.03 2.72
N ALA A 46 18.03 4.96 2.49
CA ALA A 46 18.52 3.57 2.53
C ALA A 46 19.06 3.07 1.18
N GLY A 47 19.09 3.94 0.15
CA GLY A 47 19.47 3.59 -1.21
C GLY A 47 18.31 3.64 -2.20
N PRO A 48 18.56 3.21 -3.45
CA PRO A 48 17.55 3.18 -4.48
C PRO A 48 16.49 2.12 -4.16
N MET A 49 15.23 2.46 -4.39
CA MET A 49 14.09 1.55 -4.30
C MET A 49 13.32 1.57 -5.61
N ARG A 50 12.79 0.42 -5.98
CA ARG A 50 11.86 0.27 -7.10
C ARG A 50 10.46 0.16 -6.55
N ILE A 51 9.58 1.08 -6.94
CA ILE A 51 8.19 1.12 -6.54
C ILE A 51 7.35 0.84 -7.77
N ASN A 52 6.46 -0.13 -7.67
CA ASN A 52 5.56 -0.48 -8.77
C ASN A 52 4.12 -0.48 -8.28
N VAL A 53 3.34 0.49 -8.73
CA VAL A 53 1.94 0.65 -8.31
C VAL A 53 1.04 -0.10 -9.29
N ASN A 54 0.12 -0.90 -8.75
CA ASN A 54 -0.84 -1.63 -9.58
C ASN A 54 -1.84 -0.68 -10.28
N ASN A 55 -2.50 -1.15 -11.33
CA ASN A 55 -3.43 -0.33 -12.12
C ASN A 55 -4.63 0.20 -11.31
N SER A 56 -4.99 -0.44 -10.21
CA SER A 56 -6.06 0.04 -9.33
C SER A 56 -5.60 1.16 -8.38
N GLY A 57 -4.29 1.42 -8.26
CA GLY A 57 -3.73 2.40 -7.33
C GLY A 57 -3.84 2.02 -5.85
N VAL A 58 -4.12 0.75 -5.54
CA VAL A 58 -4.39 0.28 -4.17
C VAL A 58 -3.20 -0.44 -3.56
N ILE A 59 -2.31 -1.02 -4.39
CA ILE A 59 -1.14 -1.77 -3.93
C ILE A 59 0.09 -1.27 -4.67
N ALA A 60 1.14 -0.96 -3.92
CA ALA A 60 2.49 -0.74 -4.42
C ALA A 60 3.39 -1.92 -4.04
N MET A 61 4.04 -2.54 -5.02
CA MET A 61 5.07 -3.54 -4.82
C MET A 61 6.43 -2.83 -4.73
N VAL A 62 7.13 -2.98 -3.61
CA VAL A 62 8.39 -2.27 -3.35
C VAL A 62 9.56 -3.23 -3.24
N THR A 63 10.62 -2.99 -4.02
CA THR A 63 11.91 -3.67 -3.87
C THR A 63 12.94 -2.64 -3.42
N GLY A 64 13.60 -2.89 -2.29
CA GLY A 64 14.71 -2.07 -1.80
C GLY A 64 16.05 -2.78 -1.87
N VAL A 65 17.08 -2.17 -1.28
CA VAL A 65 18.40 -2.78 -1.13
C VAL A 65 18.34 -3.82 0.00
N PRO A 66 18.55 -5.11 -0.28
CA PRO A 66 18.48 -6.16 0.74
C PRO A 66 19.49 -5.94 1.87
N GLY A 67 19.06 -6.20 3.10
CA GLY A 67 19.88 -6.01 4.31
C GLY A 67 20.08 -4.56 4.72
N VAL A 68 19.51 -3.60 3.98
CA VAL A 68 19.63 -2.16 4.27
C VAL A 68 18.26 -1.50 4.41
N THR A 69 17.35 -1.78 3.47
CA THR A 69 16.02 -1.15 3.44
C THR A 69 15.08 -1.77 4.47
N THR A 70 14.37 -0.92 5.22
CA THR A 70 13.37 -1.32 6.23
C THR A 70 11.94 -1.12 5.71
N VAL A 71 10.96 -1.77 6.34
CA VAL A 71 9.54 -1.62 5.95
C VAL A 71 9.05 -0.19 6.16
N ALA A 72 9.44 0.47 7.25
CA ALA A 72 9.09 1.87 7.51
C ALA A 72 9.60 2.82 6.40
N GLN A 73 10.80 2.57 5.88
CA GLN A 73 11.35 3.36 4.77
C GLN A 73 10.60 3.10 3.47
N MET A 74 10.17 1.86 3.21
CA MET A 74 9.34 1.53 2.05
C MET A 74 7.99 2.24 2.13
N GLU A 75 7.30 2.20 3.28
CA GLU A 75 6.05 2.92 3.50
C GLU A 75 6.21 4.43 3.25
N SER A 76 7.24 5.05 3.84
CA SER A 76 7.50 6.48 3.68
C SER A 76 7.78 6.87 2.23
N ALA A 77 8.56 6.07 1.49
CA ALA A 77 8.90 6.38 0.11
C ALA A 77 7.71 6.18 -0.83
N VAL A 78 6.89 5.16 -0.59
CA VAL A 78 5.63 4.96 -1.32
C VAL A 78 4.68 6.12 -1.08
N ALA A 79 4.49 6.54 0.18
CA ALA A 79 3.63 7.67 0.50
C ALA A 79 4.10 8.98 -0.18
N ALA A 80 5.42 9.23 -0.16
CA ALA A 80 6.00 10.39 -0.84
C ALA A 80 5.85 10.33 -2.36
N HIS A 81 5.94 9.13 -2.95
CA HIS A 81 5.83 8.93 -4.39
C HIS A 81 4.39 9.06 -4.90
N THR A 82 3.41 8.51 -4.18
CA THR A 82 2.01 8.45 -4.62
C THR A 82 1.16 9.60 -4.08
N GLY A 83 1.61 10.28 -3.02
CA GLY A 83 0.84 11.30 -2.30
C GLY A 83 -0.26 10.74 -1.41
N CYS A 84 -0.37 9.41 -1.28
CA CYS A 84 -1.38 8.73 -0.49
C CYS A 84 -0.80 8.21 0.85
N SER A 85 -1.69 7.81 1.77
CA SER A 85 -1.24 7.05 2.94
C SER A 85 -0.75 5.68 2.48
N ALA A 86 0.37 5.21 3.05
CA ALA A 86 0.99 3.95 2.67
C ALA A 86 1.30 3.10 3.91
N GLN A 87 0.85 1.85 3.91
CA GLN A 87 1.11 0.90 4.99
C GLN A 87 1.41 -0.48 4.40
N ALA A 88 2.43 -1.16 4.91
CA ALA A 88 2.69 -2.54 4.55
C ALA A 88 1.43 -3.37 4.77
N ALA A 89 1.12 -4.27 3.84
CA ALA A 89 -0.05 -5.11 3.98
C ALA A 89 -0.01 -5.86 5.33
N THR A 90 -1.15 -5.90 6.00
CA THR A 90 -1.29 -6.41 7.36
C THR A 90 -0.63 -7.79 7.47
N ASN A 91 0.15 -7.98 8.53
CA ASN A 91 0.92 -9.19 8.86
C ASN A 91 2.24 -9.39 8.12
N ILE A 92 2.67 -8.54 7.17
CA ILE A 92 3.97 -8.72 6.50
C ILE A 92 5.14 -8.81 7.49
N THR A 93 5.23 -7.87 8.43
CA THR A 93 6.27 -7.84 9.46
C THR A 93 6.20 -9.07 10.38
N GLN A 94 4.98 -9.50 10.72
CA GLN A 94 4.74 -10.72 11.51
C GLN A 94 5.14 -11.99 10.75
N LEU A 95 4.84 -12.09 9.46
CA LEU A 95 5.20 -13.22 8.60
C LEU A 95 6.71 -13.33 8.40
N MET A 96 7.41 -12.19 8.33
CA MET A 96 8.87 -12.14 8.30
C MET A 96 9.53 -12.34 9.67
N GLY A 97 8.77 -12.23 10.76
CA GLY A 97 9.31 -12.24 12.12
C GLY A 97 10.22 -11.05 12.43
N ILE A 98 9.95 -9.89 11.84
CA ILE A 98 10.74 -8.66 12.04
C ILE A 98 9.86 -7.45 12.33
N ASP A 99 10.44 -6.41 12.92
CA ASP A 99 9.78 -5.12 13.10
C ASP A 99 9.93 -4.20 11.88
N LYS A 100 9.15 -3.11 11.84
CA LYS A 100 9.17 -2.15 10.71
C LYS A 100 10.52 -1.48 10.48
N THR A 101 11.36 -1.39 11.51
CA THR A 101 12.68 -0.76 11.49
C THR A 101 13.81 -1.75 11.25
N THR A 102 13.52 -3.05 11.16
CA THR A 102 14.53 -4.07 10.89
C THR A 102 14.80 -4.12 9.39
N PRO A 103 16.07 -4.14 8.95
CA PRO A 103 16.39 -4.30 7.54
C PRO A 103 15.85 -5.60 6.95
N VAL A 104 15.20 -5.50 5.80
CA VAL A 104 14.60 -6.64 5.10
C VAL A 104 15.69 -7.40 4.36
N SER A 105 15.89 -8.67 4.72
CA SER A 105 16.87 -9.54 4.07
C SER A 105 16.40 -9.96 2.67
N ASP A 106 17.34 -10.43 1.84
CA ASP A 106 16.99 -11.00 0.51
C ASP A 106 16.03 -12.19 0.64
N GLY A 107 16.20 -13.01 1.69
CA GLY A 107 15.31 -14.14 1.98
C GLY A 107 13.86 -13.70 2.20
N HIS A 108 13.64 -12.58 2.88
CA HIS A 108 12.31 -12.02 3.08
C HIS A 108 11.71 -11.49 1.77
N TYR A 109 12.48 -10.79 0.93
CA TYR A 109 11.99 -10.37 -0.39
C TYR A 109 11.55 -11.58 -1.22
N ARG A 110 12.33 -12.67 -1.24
CA ARG A 110 11.98 -13.90 -1.97
C ARG A 110 10.69 -14.56 -1.48
N GLN A 111 10.39 -14.50 -0.18
CA GLN A 111 9.13 -15.04 0.37
C GLN A 111 7.88 -14.37 -0.22
N PHE A 112 7.99 -13.11 -0.67
CA PHE A 112 6.90 -12.35 -1.28
C PHE A 112 7.07 -12.16 -2.80
N GLY A 113 7.84 -13.04 -3.47
CA GLY A 113 8.02 -12.95 -4.92
C GLY A 113 8.97 -11.83 -5.39
N GLY A 114 9.82 -11.32 -4.50
CA GLY A 114 10.87 -10.34 -4.81
C GLY A 114 10.53 -8.89 -4.48
N ALA A 115 9.34 -8.62 -3.91
CA ALA A 115 8.91 -7.29 -3.52
C ALA A 115 7.97 -7.35 -2.31
N ILE A 116 7.95 -6.29 -1.51
CA ILE A 116 7.08 -6.16 -0.35
C ILE A 116 5.80 -5.41 -0.77
N PRO A 117 4.60 -5.98 -0.57
CA PRO A 117 3.35 -5.28 -0.85
C PRO A 117 3.05 -4.20 0.20
N ILE A 118 2.82 -2.98 -0.27
CA ILE A 118 2.39 -1.81 0.50
C ILE A 118 0.99 -1.41 0.02
N ARG A 119 0.02 -1.38 0.93
CA ARG A 119 -1.33 -0.85 0.65
C ARG A 119 -1.30 0.66 0.61
N LEU A 120 -2.04 1.20 -0.35
CA LEU A 120 -2.27 2.62 -0.55
C LEU A 120 -3.70 2.95 -0.13
N SER A 121 -3.86 4.06 0.60
CA SER A 121 -5.15 4.68 0.87
C SER A 121 -5.09 6.14 0.45
N CYS A 122 -5.71 6.39 -0.70
CA CYS A 122 -6.17 7.67 -1.17
C CYS A 122 -7.70 7.69 -0.96
#